data_AF-A0A4Q0XGG4-F1
#
_entry.id   AF-A0A4Q0XGG4-F1
#
_cell.length_a   1.000
_cell.length_b   1.000
_cell.length_c   1.000
_cell.angle_alpha   90.00
_cell.angle_beta   90.00
_cell.angle_gamma   90.00
#
_symmetry.space_group_name_H-M   'P 1'
#
loop_
_entity.id
_entity.type
_entity.pdbx_description
1 polymer ?
#
loop_
_entity_poly.entity_id
_entity_poly.type
_entity_poly.pdbx_seq_one_letter_code
_entity_poly.pdbx_strand_id
1 'polypeptide(L)'
;MGNHNHFWNWFKENHQNLENPHDFDKIGYLMLEAQEELSYYSSNLTFFIKYATEENKKNKLKFVSSGDRSVVVMVNYLLSKAPELPKWKFSLKKRSKRKLSKIIEGTDPDYEFGDFKIKISDLMFAPFNYCSDTEMFDITIYLSEFWKHPQVLLYQAMAILLEDLLGADYVYSKIDQLTLEQIPKNIEGLIPAHDMELFFQTFTME
;
A
#
# COMPACT_ATOMS: atom_id res chain seq x y z
N MET A 1 8.61 24.19 -14.46
CA MET A 1 7.32 24.18 -13.72
C MET A 1 6.46 23.10 -14.36
N GLY A 2 6.45 21.89 -13.78
CA GLY A 2 5.69 20.75 -14.34
C GLY A 2 4.19 20.99 -14.25
N ASN A 3 3.38 20.36 -15.10
CA ASN A 3 1.93 20.60 -15.14
C ASN A 3 1.29 20.06 -13.84
N HIS A 4 0.79 20.92 -12.95
CA HIS A 4 0.38 20.51 -11.59
C HIS A 4 -0.92 19.67 -11.55
N ASN A 5 -1.41 19.19 -12.71
CA ASN A 5 -2.64 18.41 -12.88
C ASN A 5 -2.41 17.00 -13.44
N HIS A 6 -1.16 16.52 -13.54
CA HIS A 6 -0.81 15.19 -14.07
C HIS A 6 -1.70 14.07 -13.48
N PHE A 7 -1.72 13.92 -12.16
CA PHE A 7 -2.56 12.95 -11.47
C PHE A 7 -4.06 13.11 -11.79
N TRP A 8 -4.60 14.33 -11.76
CA TRP A 8 -6.04 14.53 -11.98
C TRP A 8 -6.45 14.35 -13.43
N ASN A 9 -5.56 14.63 -14.39
CA ASN A 9 -5.80 14.34 -15.80
C ASN A 9 -5.84 12.84 -16.02
N TRP A 10 -4.80 12.13 -15.56
CA TRP A 10 -4.78 10.67 -15.60
C TRP A 10 -6.01 10.06 -14.91
N PHE A 11 -6.38 10.56 -13.72
CA PHE A 11 -7.52 10.03 -12.97
C PHE A 11 -8.84 10.24 -13.71
N LYS A 12 -9.06 11.39 -14.37
CA LYS A 12 -10.27 11.62 -15.18
C LYS A 12 -10.36 10.66 -16.36
N GLU A 13 -9.24 10.28 -16.95
CA GLU A 13 -9.19 9.37 -18.09
C GLU A 13 -9.43 7.91 -17.65
N ASN A 14 -9.03 7.56 -16.41
CA ASN A 14 -8.98 6.17 -15.95
C ASN A 14 -9.99 5.79 -14.86
N HIS A 15 -10.69 6.74 -14.22
CA HIS A 15 -11.52 6.45 -13.04
C HIS A 15 -12.59 5.39 -13.28
N GLN A 16 -13.16 5.31 -14.49
CA GLN A 16 -14.20 4.32 -14.81
C GLN A 16 -13.65 2.89 -14.76
N ASN A 17 -12.39 2.69 -15.18
CA ASN A 17 -11.71 1.40 -15.07
C ASN A 17 -11.38 1.04 -13.62
N LEU A 18 -11.15 2.05 -12.77
CA LEU A 18 -10.94 1.89 -11.34
C LEU A 18 -12.23 1.68 -10.54
N GLU A 19 -13.42 1.78 -11.15
CA GLU A 19 -14.68 1.63 -10.42
C GLU A 19 -15.03 0.18 -10.08
N ASN A 20 -14.51 -0.78 -10.85
CA ASN A 20 -14.86 -2.19 -10.73
C ASN A 20 -13.64 -3.02 -10.27
N PRO A 21 -13.63 -3.57 -9.04
CA PRO A 21 -12.49 -4.28 -8.48
C PRO A 21 -12.27 -5.72 -9.00
N HIS A 22 -13.06 -6.19 -9.98
CA HIS A 22 -13.09 -7.61 -10.37
C HIS A 22 -11.96 -8.06 -11.32
N ASP A 23 -11.21 -7.13 -11.92
CA ASP A 23 -10.07 -7.44 -12.80
C ASP A 23 -8.75 -7.01 -12.11
N PHE A 24 -8.22 -7.91 -11.27
CA PHE A 24 -7.11 -7.60 -10.37
C PHE A 24 -5.85 -7.16 -11.12
N ASP A 25 -5.48 -7.84 -12.21
CA ASP A 25 -4.29 -7.52 -12.99
C ASP A 25 -4.43 -6.12 -13.59
N LYS A 26 -5.54 -5.83 -14.25
CA LYS A 26 -5.81 -4.51 -14.84
C LYS A 26 -5.81 -3.40 -13.79
N ILE A 27 -6.40 -3.65 -12.62
CA ILE A 27 -6.41 -2.66 -11.54
C ILE A 27 -5.00 -2.46 -11.00
N GLY A 28 -4.22 -3.53 -10.85
CA GLY A 28 -2.82 -3.46 -10.42
C GLY A 28 -2.02 -2.51 -11.31
N TYR A 29 -2.10 -2.70 -12.63
CA TYR A 29 -1.44 -1.80 -13.59
C TYR A 29 -1.92 -0.35 -13.46
N LEU A 30 -3.23 -0.11 -13.41
CA LEU A 30 -3.77 1.24 -13.25
C LEU A 30 -3.36 1.88 -11.91
N MET A 31 -3.20 1.09 -10.86
CA MET A 31 -2.75 1.58 -9.56
C MET A 31 -1.27 1.95 -9.57
N LEU A 32 -0.43 1.19 -10.28
CA LEU A 32 0.98 1.52 -10.49
C LEU A 32 1.11 2.82 -11.28
N GLU A 33 0.40 2.97 -12.40
CA GLU A 33 0.38 4.22 -13.18
C GLU A 33 -0.08 5.41 -12.32
N ALA A 34 -1.17 5.26 -11.55
CA ALA A 34 -1.64 6.29 -10.63
C ALA A 34 -0.59 6.68 -9.58
N GLN A 35 0.20 5.72 -9.11
CA GLN A 35 1.27 5.94 -8.14
C GLN A 35 2.46 6.67 -8.77
N GLU A 36 2.84 6.33 -10.00
CA GLU A 36 3.82 7.07 -10.79
C GLU A 36 3.38 8.52 -10.99
N GLU A 37 2.11 8.75 -11.33
CA GLU A 37 1.53 10.09 -11.47
C GLU A 37 1.56 10.89 -10.15
N LEU A 38 1.43 10.22 -8.99
CA LEU A 38 1.57 10.84 -7.68
C LEU A 38 3.04 11.12 -7.29
N SER A 39 3.97 10.30 -7.76
CA SER A 39 5.40 10.44 -7.44
C SER A 39 5.98 11.78 -7.91
N TYR A 40 5.42 12.37 -8.98
CA TYR A 40 5.77 13.73 -9.45
C TYR A 40 5.50 14.83 -8.40
N TYR A 41 4.60 14.56 -7.45
CA TYR A 41 4.33 15.46 -6.33
C TYR A 41 5.29 15.14 -5.19
N SER A 42 5.36 13.89 -4.74
CA SER A 42 6.24 13.47 -3.65
C SER A 42 6.35 11.94 -3.60
N SER A 43 7.56 11.39 -3.45
CA SER A 43 7.78 9.95 -3.22
C SER A 43 7.17 9.44 -1.90
N ASN A 44 6.94 10.34 -0.93
CA ASN A 44 6.29 10.02 0.35
C ASN A 44 4.75 10.13 0.32
N LEU A 45 4.16 10.20 -0.86
CA LEU A 45 2.72 10.26 -1.08
C LEU A 45 2.25 8.97 -1.75
N THR A 46 1.33 8.27 -1.10
CA THR A 46 0.67 7.07 -1.64
C THR A 46 -0.84 7.22 -1.54
N PHE A 47 -1.60 6.25 -2.03
CA PHE A 47 -3.06 6.26 -1.95
C PHE A 47 -3.64 4.84 -1.81
N PHE A 48 -4.91 4.77 -1.39
CA PHE A 48 -5.70 3.54 -1.54
C PHE A 48 -7.13 3.86 -1.93
N ILE A 49 -7.82 2.85 -2.46
CA ILE A 49 -9.20 2.96 -2.90
C ILE A 49 -10.07 2.10 -1.98
N LYS A 50 -10.95 2.75 -1.23
CA LYS A 50 -12.07 2.06 -0.58
C LYS A 50 -13.25 2.00 -1.55
N TYR A 51 -13.49 0.81 -2.11
CA TYR A 51 -14.65 0.54 -2.94
C TYR A 51 -15.96 0.62 -2.14
N ALA A 52 -17.00 1.14 -2.77
CA ALA A 52 -18.34 1.14 -2.22
C ALA A 52 -18.93 -0.28 -2.22
N THR A 53 -19.56 -0.68 -1.12
CA THR A 53 -20.20 -2.00 -0.97
C THR A 53 -21.70 -1.99 -1.26
N GLU A 54 -22.30 -0.82 -1.47
CA GLU A 54 -23.72 -0.65 -1.77
C GLU A 54 -23.90 0.15 -3.06
N GLU A 55 -24.95 -0.17 -3.80
CA GLU A 55 -25.38 0.57 -4.98
C GLU A 55 -25.67 2.04 -4.60
N ASN A 56 -25.16 2.99 -5.38
CA ASN A 56 -25.23 4.45 -5.15
C ASN A 56 -24.29 5.04 -4.08
N LYS A 57 -23.44 4.25 -3.41
CA LYS A 57 -22.34 4.80 -2.59
C LYS A 57 -21.12 5.14 -3.46
N LYS A 58 -20.37 6.17 -3.06
CA LYS A 58 -19.15 6.61 -3.75
C LYS A 58 -17.94 5.80 -3.31
N ASN A 59 -17.11 5.39 -4.28
CA ASN A 59 -15.74 4.95 -4.04
C ASN A 59 -14.94 6.08 -3.39
N LYS A 60 -14.01 5.74 -2.52
CA LYS A 60 -13.19 6.73 -1.81
C LYS A 60 -11.72 6.50 -2.13
N LEU A 61 -11.11 7.42 -2.85
CA LEU A 61 -9.66 7.48 -2.97
C LEU A 61 -9.12 8.32 -1.80
N LYS A 62 -8.24 7.70 -1.02
CA LYS A 62 -7.64 8.30 0.16
C LYS A 62 -6.14 8.43 -0.07
N PHE A 63 -5.67 9.66 -0.14
CA PHE A 63 -4.24 9.96 -0.11
C PHE A 63 -3.70 9.66 1.29
N VAL A 64 -2.53 9.05 1.36
CA VAL A 64 -1.81 8.73 2.59
C VAL A 64 -0.47 9.45 2.54
N SER A 65 -0.24 10.33 3.51
CA SER A 65 1.02 11.07 3.64
C SER A 65 1.77 10.61 4.88
N SER A 66 3.10 10.50 4.83
CA SER A 66 4.00 10.19 5.96
C SER A 66 3.84 11.09 7.20
N GLY A 67 3.11 12.20 7.09
CA GLY A 67 2.81 13.14 8.17
C GLY A 67 3.75 14.35 8.21
N ASP A 68 4.69 14.45 7.27
CA ASP A 68 5.43 15.68 7.00
C ASP A 68 4.45 16.81 6.60
N ARG A 69 4.63 18.00 7.20
CA ARG A 69 3.81 19.18 6.89
C ARG A 69 3.90 19.56 5.41
N SER A 70 5.06 19.39 4.78
CA SER A 70 5.26 19.71 3.35
C SER A 70 4.34 18.87 2.46
N VAL A 71 4.31 17.55 2.71
CA VAL A 71 3.46 16.59 2.01
C VAL A 71 1.98 16.85 2.31
N VAL A 72 1.62 17.17 3.56
CA VAL A 72 0.23 17.51 3.90
C VAL A 72 -0.27 18.75 3.16
N VAL A 73 0.55 19.81 3.05
CA VAL A 73 0.21 21.01 2.27
C VAL A 73 0.01 20.67 0.80
N MET A 74 0.88 19.82 0.25
CA MET A 74 0.80 19.37 -1.14
C MET A 74 -0.45 18.52 -1.41
N VAL A 75 -0.83 17.61 -0.51
CA VAL A 75 -2.08 16.83 -0.65
C VAL A 75 -3.31 17.73 -0.54
N ASN A 76 -3.30 18.72 0.35
CA ASN A 76 -4.39 19.68 0.44
C ASN A 76 -4.51 20.50 -0.86
N TYR A 77 -3.38 20.87 -1.47
CA TYR A 77 -3.36 21.51 -2.78
C TYR A 77 -3.94 20.58 -3.87
N LEU A 78 -3.51 19.31 -3.94
CA LEU A 78 -4.08 18.29 -4.82
C LEU A 78 -5.60 18.18 -4.63
N LEU A 79 -6.07 18.02 -3.40
CA LEU A 79 -7.50 17.91 -3.08
C LEU A 79 -8.29 19.16 -3.51
N SER A 80 -7.71 20.35 -3.41
CA SER A 80 -8.35 21.59 -3.87
C SER A 80 -8.57 21.66 -5.38
N LYS A 81 -7.87 20.80 -6.15
CA LYS A 81 -7.97 20.67 -7.60
C LYS A 81 -8.72 19.41 -8.03
N ALA A 82 -9.26 18.63 -7.09
CA ALA A 82 -9.93 17.38 -7.39
C ALA A 82 -11.16 17.61 -8.29
N PRO A 83 -11.33 16.84 -9.37
CA PRO A 83 -12.51 16.92 -10.21
C PRO A 83 -13.74 16.42 -9.44
N GLU A 84 -14.90 16.99 -9.76
CA GLU A 84 -16.17 16.45 -9.29
C GLU A 84 -16.55 15.23 -10.13
N LEU A 85 -16.44 14.05 -9.53
CA LEU A 85 -16.81 12.78 -10.16
C LEU A 85 -17.96 12.13 -9.37
N PRO A 86 -19.11 11.81 -10.00
CA PRO A 86 -20.32 11.37 -9.30
C PRO A 86 -20.10 10.17 -8.38
N LYS A 87 -19.28 9.20 -8.78
CA LYS A 87 -19.00 7.97 -8.04
C LYS A 87 -17.77 8.03 -7.13
N TRP A 88 -17.10 9.18 -7.03
CA TRP A 88 -15.84 9.30 -6.29
C TRP A 88 -15.88 10.36 -5.19
N LYS A 89 -15.15 10.08 -4.10
CA LYS A 89 -14.84 11.04 -3.05
C LYS A 89 -13.35 10.97 -2.73
N PHE A 90 -12.71 12.13 -2.68
CA PHE A 90 -11.28 12.26 -2.39
C PHE A 90 -11.09 12.76 -0.97
N SER A 91 -10.07 12.25 -0.27
CA SER A 91 -9.74 12.73 1.07
C SER A 91 -8.29 12.40 1.44
N LEU A 92 -7.77 13.09 2.46
CA LEU A 92 -6.49 12.79 3.07
C LEU A 92 -6.69 11.89 4.31
N LYS A 93 -5.90 10.83 4.43
CA LYS A 93 -5.70 10.05 5.64
C LYS A 93 -4.30 10.38 6.18
N LYS A 94 -4.24 11.00 7.35
CA LYS A 94 -2.95 11.29 8.01
C LYS A 94 -2.33 9.99 8.52
N ARG A 95 -1.10 9.68 8.10
CA ARG A 95 -0.32 8.55 8.64
C ARG A 95 0.13 8.89 10.06
N SER A 96 0.03 7.93 10.96
CA SER A 96 0.61 8.04 12.30
C SER A 96 2.06 7.56 12.21
N LYS A 97 3.02 8.32 12.76
CA LYS A 97 4.40 7.82 12.90
C LYS A 97 4.38 6.66 13.89
N ARG A 98 4.57 5.44 13.39
CA ARG A 98 4.63 4.23 14.22
C ARG A 98 6.03 4.05 14.78
N LYS A 99 6.11 3.52 16.00
CA LYS A 99 7.39 3.23 16.65
C LYS A 99 7.68 1.75 16.48
N LEU A 100 8.85 1.41 15.96
CA LEU A 100 9.28 0.02 15.80
C LEU A 100 9.15 -0.78 17.11
N SER A 101 9.47 -0.16 18.25
CA SER A 101 9.29 -0.80 19.57
C SER A 101 7.87 -1.28 19.83
N LYS A 102 6.85 -0.53 19.40
CA LYS A 102 5.45 -0.93 19.56
C LYS A 102 5.07 -2.10 18.65
N ILE A 103 5.67 -2.19 17.47
CA ILE A 103 5.43 -3.28 16.52
C ILE A 103 6.03 -4.58 17.09
N ILE A 104 7.27 -4.51 17.59
CA ILE A 104 7.95 -5.64 18.26
C ILE A 104 7.15 -6.12 19.48
N GLU A 105 6.59 -5.19 20.27
CA GLU A 105 5.76 -5.50 21.43
C GLU A 105 4.33 -5.96 21.09
N GLY A 106 3.89 -5.89 19.83
CA GLY A 106 2.50 -6.19 19.43
C GLY A 106 1.46 -5.15 19.87
N THR A 107 1.91 -3.96 20.28
CA THR A 107 1.07 -2.86 20.79
C THR A 107 0.92 -1.72 19.78
N ASP A 108 1.30 -1.93 18.52
CA ASP A 108 1.05 -0.96 17.46
C ASP A 108 -0.45 -0.85 17.12
N PRO A 109 -0.91 0.33 16.69
CA PRO A 109 -2.34 0.57 16.46
C PRO A 109 -2.86 -0.17 15.22
N ASP A 110 -4.16 -0.36 15.07
CA ASP A 110 -4.67 -0.98 13.83
C ASP A 110 -4.50 -0.05 12.61
N TYR A 111 -4.17 -0.62 11.46
CA TYR A 111 -4.47 -0.02 10.17
C TYR A 111 -5.92 -0.31 9.81
N GLU A 112 -6.72 0.75 9.71
CA GLU A 112 -8.14 0.61 9.34
C GLU A 112 -8.37 0.89 7.85
N PHE A 113 -8.84 -0.14 7.15
CA PHE A 113 -9.23 -0.13 5.74
C PHE A 113 -10.73 -0.41 5.59
N GLY A 114 -11.55 0.43 6.23
CA GLY A 114 -12.97 0.16 6.37
C GLY A 114 -13.20 -0.87 7.47
N ASP A 115 -13.77 -2.02 7.13
CA ASP A 115 -14.08 -3.08 8.10
C ASP A 115 -12.90 -4.04 8.29
N PHE A 116 -11.88 -3.95 7.41
CA PHE A 116 -10.62 -4.65 7.58
C PHE A 116 -9.70 -3.87 8.50
N LYS A 117 -9.20 -4.54 9.55
CA LYS A 117 -8.22 -4.01 10.50
C LYS A 117 -7.03 -4.96 10.57
N ILE A 118 -5.83 -4.41 10.55
CA ILE A 118 -4.59 -5.20 10.59
C ILE A 118 -3.45 -4.43 11.24
N LYS A 119 -2.56 -5.12 11.96
CA LYS A 119 -1.32 -4.56 12.50
C LYS A 119 -0.13 -5.11 11.77
N ILE A 120 1.01 -4.40 11.82
CA ILE A 120 2.27 -4.95 11.30
C ILE A 120 2.74 -6.10 12.19
N SER A 121 2.48 -6.03 13.51
CA SER A 121 2.84 -7.09 14.45
C SER A 121 2.16 -8.44 14.17
N ASP A 122 1.04 -8.43 13.44
CA ASP A 122 0.25 -9.63 13.15
C ASP A 122 0.71 -10.30 11.84
N LEU A 123 1.67 -9.69 11.12
CA LEU A 123 2.19 -10.17 9.85
C LEU A 123 3.42 -11.03 10.04
N MET A 124 3.49 -12.11 9.26
CA MET A 124 4.70 -12.89 9.05
C MET A 124 5.10 -12.81 7.58
N PHE A 125 6.38 -13.00 7.26
CA PHE A 125 6.88 -13.00 5.90
C PHE A 125 7.78 -14.20 5.63
N ALA A 126 7.83 -14.61 4.37
CA ALA A 126 8.85 -15.51 3.85
C ALA A 126 9.39 -14.97 2.52
N PRO A 127 10.73 -14.91 2.35
CA PRO A 127 11.36 -14.55 1.08
C PRO A 127 11.48 -15.78 0.17
N PHE A 128 11.32 -15.56 -1.12
CA PHE A 128 11.41 -16.54 -2.20
C PHE A 128 12.20 -15.96 -3.38
N ASN A 129 12.72 -16.84 -4.24
CA ASN A 129 13.31 -16.51 -5.55
C ASN A 129 14.16 -15.23 -5.57
N TYR A 130 15.27 -15.21 -4.83
CA TYR A 130 16.21 -14.09 -4.92
C TYR A 130 16.83 -14.00 -6.32
N CYS A 131 16.70 -12.84 -6.97
CA CYS A 131 17.34 -12.56 -8.25
C CYS A 131 18.66 -11.83 -8.01
N SER A 132 19.78 -12.47 -8.33
CA SER A 132 21.12 -11.87 -8.13
C SER A 132 21.39 -10.66 -9.01
N ASP A 133 20.72 -10.56 -10.16
CA ASP A 133 20.96 -9.49 -11.14
C ASP A 133 20.26 -8.19 -10.73
N THR A 134 19.10 -8.29 -10.07
CA THR A 134 18.32 -7.14 -9.60
C THR A 134 18.47 -6.88 -8.10
N GLU A 135 19.02 -7.85 -7.35
CA GLU A 135 19.07 -7.86 -5.89
C GLU A 135 17.70 -7.79 -5.20
N MET A 136 16.68 -8.39 -5.83
CA MET A 136 15.29 -8.37 -5.38
C MET A 136 14.79 -9.77 -5.01
N PHE A 137 13.76 -9.81 -4.16
CA PHE A 137 13.08 -11.03 -3.72
C PHE A 137 11.64 -11.06 -4.21
N ASP A 138 11.16 -12.24 -4.57
CA ASP A 138 9.74 -12.53 -4.41
C ASP A 138 9.45 -12.72 -2.92
N ILE A 139 8.31 -12.25 -2.42
CA ILE A 139 7.96 -12.44 -1.02
C ILE A 139 6.52 -12.94 -0.87
N THR A 140 6.28 -13.69 0.19
CA THR A 140 4.93 -13.99 0.68
C THR A 140 4.71 -13.32 2.03
N ILE A 141 3.63 -12.56 2.14
CA ILE A 141 3.13 -12.02 3.41
C ILE A 141 1.97 -12.88 3.89
N TYR A 142 2.11 -13.38 5.12
CA TYR A 142 1.13 -14.20 5.79
C TYR A 142 0.32 -13.37 6.77
N LEU A 143 -1.00 -13.47 6.68
CA LEU A 143 -1.95 -12.78 7.55
C LEU A 143 -3.13 -13.68 7.93
N SER A 144 -3.74 -13.40 9.07
CA SER A 144 -4.92 -14.15 9.53
C SER A 144 -6.19 -13.71 8.79
N GLU A 145 -7.07 -14.67 8.49
CA GLU A 145 -8.40 -14.43 7.95
C GLU A 145 -8.43 -13.71 6.59
N PHE A 146 -7.36 -13.88 5.79
CA PHE A 146 -7.19 -13.16 4.52
C PHE A 146 -8.38 -13.40 3.57
N TRP A 147 -8.96 -14.61 3.54
CA TRP A 147 -10.09 -14.98 2.69
C TRP A 147 -11.38 -14.18 2.95
N LYS A 148 -11.49 -13.44 4.05
CA LYS A 148 -12.68 -12.64 4.39
C LYS A 148 -12.74 -11.31 3.64
N HIS A 149 -11.68 -10.92 2.95
CA HIS A 149 -11.55 -9.59 2.35
C HIS A 149 -11.25 -9.66 0.85
N PRO A 150 -11.70 -8.68 0.05
CA PRO A 150 -11.36 -8.63 -1.37
C PRO A 150 -9.84 -8.56 -1.59
N GLN A 151 -9.32 -9.33 -2.55
CA GLN A 151 -7.88 -9.37 -2.85
C GLN A 151 -7.28 -7.98 -3.12
N VAL A 152 -7.97 -7.15 -3.91
CA VAL A 152 -7.56 -5.75 -4.16
C VAL A 152 -7.34 -4.97 -2.85
N LEU A 153 -8.23 -5.13 -1.87
CA LEU A 153 -8.12 -4.44 -0.58
C LEU A 153 -6.89 -4.91 0.21
N LEU A 154 -6.64 -6.23 0.20
CA LEU A 154 -5.51 -6.83 0.91
C LEU A 154 -4.18 -6.36 0.33
N TYR A 155 -4.04 -6.40 -1.00
CA TYR A 155 -2.82 -5.96 -1.67
C TYR A 155 -2.56 -4.46 -1.47
N GLN A 156 -3.59 -3.62 -1.56
CA GLN A 156 -3.46 -2.19 -1.23
C GLN A 156 -3.03 -1.96 0.21
N ALA A 157 -3.62 -2.71 1.15
CA ALA A 157 -3.25 -2.63 2.55
C ALA A 157 -1.78 -3.05 2.72
N MET A 158 -1.37 -4.17 2.15
CA MET A 158 -0.01 -4.69 2.31
C MET A 158 1.03 -3.77 1.68
N ALA A 159 0.77 -3.19 0.50
CA ALA A 159 1.65 -2.17 -0.09
C ALA A 159 1.89 -1.01 0.89
N ILE A 160 0.82 -0.46 1.47
CA ILE A 160 0.93 0.61 2.47
C ILE A 160 1.69 0.14 3.72
N LEU A 161 1.39 -1.05 4.25
CA LEU A 161 2.06 -1.56 5.45
C LEU A 161 3.57 -1.78 5.21
N LEU A 162 3.95 -2.26 4.03
CA LEU A 162 5.36 -2.46 3.65
C LEU A 162 6.09 -1.12 3.46
N GLU A 163 5.48 -0.15 2.77
CA GLU A 163 6.03 1.22 2.69
C GLU A 163 6.11 1.91 4.06
N ASP A 164 5.20 1.57 4.98
CA ASP A 164 5.21 2.02 6.37
C ASP A 164 6.35 1.42 7.18
N LEU A 165 6.67 0.16 6.92
CA LEU A 165 7.68 -0.59 7.65
C LEU A 165 9.09 -0.32 7.14
N LEU A 166 9.27 -0.33 5.82
CA LEU A 166 10.56 -0.32 5.15
C LEU A 166 10.90 1.02 4.48
N GLY A 167 9.88 1.82 4.16
CA GLY A 167 10.01 2.97 3.27
C GLY A 167 9.83 2.60 1.80
N ALA A 168 9.19 3.49 1.03
CA ALA A 168 8.79 3.23 -0.35
C ALA A 168 9.97 2.86 -1.26
N ASP A 169 11.04 3.67 -1.24
CA ASP A 169 12.23 3.42 -2.07
C ASP A 169 12.85 2.05 -1.77
N TYR A 170 12.86 1.64 -0.50
CA TYR A 170 13.42 0.35 -0.09
C TYR A 170 12.54 -0.81 -0.57
N VAL A 171 11.21 -0.71 -0.43
CA VAL A 171 10.25 -1.69 -0.97
C VAL A 171 10.49 -1.92 -2.46
N TYR A 172 10.50 -0.84 -3.26
CA TYR A 172 10.68 -0.95 -4.71
C TYR A 172 12.07 -1.46 -5.13
N SER A 173 13.08 -1.32 -4.27
CA SER A 173 14.43 -1.82 -4.54
C SER A 173 14.68 -3.26 -4.08
N LYS A 174 13.78 -3.85 -3.28
CA LYS A 174 14.00 -5.16 -2.65
C LYS A 174 12.92 -6.18 -2.93
N ILE A 175 11.73 -5.78 -3.35
CA ILE A 175 10.59 -6.67 -3.55
C ILE A 175 10.20 -6.64 -5.03
N ASP A 176 10.32 -7.78 -5.71
CA ASP A 176 9.91 -7.96 -7.11
C ASP A 176 8.43 -8.36 -7.17
N GLN A 177 8.07 -9.47 -6.51
CA GLN A 177 6.68 -9.91 -6.42
C GLN A 177 6.20 -10.02 -4.97
N LEU A 178 4.93 -9.68 -4.77
CA LEU A 178 4.22 -9.84 -3.49
C LEU A 178 3.11 -10.88 -3.64
N THR A 179 3.15 -11.92 -2.81
CA THR A 179 2.08 -12.91 -2.66
C THR A 179 1.47 -12.81 -1.26
N LEU A 180 0.15 -12.98 -1.15
CA LEU A 180 -0.57 -12.96 0.12
C LEU A 180 -1.16 -14.33 0.43
N GLU A 181 -0.90 -14.85 1.63
CA GLU A 181 -1.40 -16.16 2.05
C GLU A 181 -1.96 -16.15 3.48
N GLN A 182 -2.77 -17.16 3.80
CA GLN A 182 -3.19 -17.41 5.17
C GLN A 182 -2.00 -17.87 6.00
N ILE A 183 -1.86 -17.37 7.23
CA ILE A 183 -0.91 -17.92 8.21
C ILE A 183 -1.11 -19.45 8.34
N PRO A 184 -0.11 -20.26 7.99
CA PRO A 184 -0.19 -21.71 8.08
C PRO A 184 -0.23 -22.18 9.54
N LYS A 185 -0.70 -23.42 9.75
CA LYS A 185 -0.70 -24.03 11.09
C LYS A 185 0.72 -24.20 11.65
N ASN A 186 1.69 -24.46 10.78
CA ASN A 186 3.10 -24.48 11.13
C ASN A 186 3.73 -23.17 10.64
N ILE A 187 4.22 -22.37 11.58
CA ILE A 187 4.87 -21.08 11.31
C ILE A 187 6.40 -21.17 11.29
N GLU A 188 6.95 -22.39 11.40
CA GLU A 188 8.38 -22.63 11.32
C GLU A 188 8.95 -22.10 9.99
N GLY A 189 10.04 -21.32 10.08
CA GLY A 189 10.67 -20.68 8.93
C GLY A 189 10.01 -19.37 8.49
N LEU A 190 8.87 -18.97 9.06
CA LEU A 190 8.31 -17.64 8.85
C LEU A 190 8.98 -16.62 9.76
N ILE A 191 9.22 -15.43 9.22
CA ILE A 191 9.91 -14.35 9.92
C ILE A 191 8.87 -13.28 10.29
N PRO A 192 8.85 -12.73 11.52
CA PRO A 192 7.99 -11.59 11.83
C PRO A 192 8.24 -10.44 10.87
N ALA A 193 7.19 -9.78 10.37
CA ALA A 193 7.36 -8.73 9.37
C ALA A 193 8.31 -7.62 9.84
N HIS A 194 8.33 -7.30 11.14
CA HIS A 194 9.21 -6.27 11.69
C HIS A 194 10.72 -6.58 11.61
N ASP A 195 11.10 -7.83 11.34
CA ASP A 195 12.49 -8.25 11.11
C ASP A 195 12.88 -8.25 9.61
N MET A 196 11.96 -7.87 8.71
CA MET A 196 12.17 -7.91 7.26
C MET A 196 13.31 -7.00 6.79
N GLU A 197 13.42 -5.79 7.34
CA GLU A 197 14.50 -4.87 6.99
C GLU A 197 15.87 -5.50 7.33
N LEU A 198 15.98 -6.07 8.53
CA LEU A 198 17.18 -6.75 9.01
C LEU A 198 17.52 -7.96 8.14
N PHE A 199 16.52 -8.76 7.77
CA PHE A 199 16.71 -9.88 6.87
C PHE A 199 17.33 -9.42 5.54
N PHE A 200 16.76 -8.41 4.87
CA PHE A 200 17.30 -7.91 3.61
C PHE A 200 18.71 -7.32 3.74
N GLN A 201 19.04 -6.69 4.87
CA GLN A 201 20.38 -6.13 5.11
C GLN A 201 21.44 -7.18 5.41
N THR A 202 21.05 -8.31 5.99
CA THR A 202 21.97 -9.37 6.43
C THR A 202 22.05 -10.54 5.46
N PHE A 203 21.15 -10.60 4.47
CA PHE A 203 21.17 -11.65 3.46
C PHE A 203 22.46 -11.61 2.64
N THR A 204 23.16 -12.74 2.61
CA THR A 204 24.32 -12.99 1.76
C THR A 204 24.06 -14.24 0.96
N MET A 205 24.33 -14.21 -0.35
CA MET A 205 24.33 -15.45 -1.14
C MET A 205 25.49 -16.34 -0.66
N GLU A 206 25.17 -17.58 -0.30
CA GLU A 206 26.15 -18.65 -0.07
C GLU A 206 26.78 -19.12 -1.39
#